data_AF-A0A561VYV1-F1
#
_entry.id   AF-A0A561VYV1-F1
#
_cell.length_a   1.000
_cell.length_b   1.000
_cell.length_c   1.000
_cell.angle_alpha   90.00
_cell.angle_beta   90.00
_cell.angle_gamma   90.00
#
_symmetry.space_group_name_H-M   'P 1'
#
loop_
_entity.id
_entity.type
_entity.pdbx_description
1 polymer ?
#
loop_
_entity_poly.entity_id
_entity_poly.type
_entity_poly.pdbx_seq_one_letter_code
_entity_poly.pdbx_strand_id
1 'polypeptide(L)'
;MKIDERIEQLVRDALHWAVKRQPGEFDEALKMFSDEPTRRSAMELLVAISAFVSADICAGRPSPQQVQELAAEVAEAEAWSSVTGGEVEAFLSAVLTGRPLSGVLPAVSAVVLAFVVAASLLSLRPKDEGEWWFNYLDKVEAAIEAAG
;
A
#
# COMPACT_ATOMS: atom_id res chain seq x y z
N MET A 1 15.91 -5.88 -0.17
CA MET A 1 15.87 -4.41 0.07
C MET A 1 16.02 -4.20 1.56
N LYS A 2 16.95 -3.36 2.02
CA LYS A 2 17.04 -3.04 3.45
C LYS A 2 16.02 -1.96 3.81
N ILE A 3 15.14 -2.24 4.77
CA ILE A 3 14.16 -1.26 5.24
C ILE A 3 14.83 -0.42 6.35
N ASP A 4 14.63 0.89 6.30
CA ASP A 4 15.08 1.79 7.37
C ASP A 4 14.04 1.75 8.51
N GLU A 5 14.45 1.38 9.72
CA GLU A 5 13.56 1.23 10.89
C GLU A 5 12.72 2.48 11.17
N ARG A 6 13.26 3.69 10.93
CA ARG A 6 12.52 4.94 11.11
C ARG A 6 11.41 5.05 10.07
N ILE A 7 11.71 4.72 8.81
CA ILE A 7 10.74 4.76 7.72
C ILE A 7 9.66 3.70 7.92
N GLU A 8 10.06 2.49 8.33
CA GLU A 8 9.15 1.41 8.67
C GLU A 8 8.13 1.83 9.71
N GLN A 9 8.58 2.42 10.83
CA GLN A 9 7.68 2.88 11.88
C GLN A 9 6.72 3.97 11.39
N LEU A 10 7.20 4.95 10.61
CA LEU A 10 6.35 6.00 10.06
C LEU A 10 5.28 5.42 9.11
N VAL A 11 5.67 4.47 8.26
CA VAL A 11 4.75 3.80 7.34
C VAL A 11 3.71 2.99 8.11
N ARG A 12 4.13 2.24 9.14
CA ARG A 12 3.23 1.48 10.03
C ARG A 12 2.21 2.38 10.73
N ASP A 13 2.65 3.54 11.24
CA ASP A 13 1.77 4.50 11.92
C ASP A 13 0.73 5.09 10.96
N ALA A 14 1.13 5.46 9.74
CA ALA A 14 0.19 5.97 8.74
C ALA A 14 -0.77 4.88 8.22
N LEU A 15 -0.27 3.66 7.99
CA LEU A 15 -1.10 2.50 7.63
C LEU A 15 -2.13 2.19 8.71
N HIS A 16 -1.77 2.35 9.99
CA HIS A 16 -2.70 2.14 11.10
C HIS A 16 -3.96 3.00 10.99
N TRP A 17 -3.80 4.29 10.68
CA TRP A 17 -4.92 5.22 10.52
C TRP A 17 -5.71 4.99 9.23
N ALA A 18 -5.02 4.60 8.15
CA ALA A 18 -5.66 4.21 6.90
C ALA A 18 -6.54 2.95 7.09
N VAL A 19 -6.01 1.90 7.72
CA VAL A 19 -6.78 0.66 8.02
C VAL A 19 -7.99 0.97 8.92
N LYS A 20 -7.84 1.86 9.90
CA LYS A 20 -8.93 2.29 10.78
C LYS A 20 -9.90 3.29 10.15
N ARG A 21 -9.62 3.76 8.93
CA ARG A 21 -10.42 4.75 8.20
C ARG A 21 -10.64 6.03 9.03
N GLN A 22 -9.56 6.56 9.60
CA GLN A 22 -9.54 7.77 10.43
C GLN A 22 -8.89 8.92 9.64
N PRO A 23 -9.65 9.72 8.87
CA PRO A 23 -9.07 10.65 7.90
C PRO A 23 -8.24 11.76 8.55
N GLY A 24 -8.68 12.28 9.70
CA GLY A 24 -7.97 13.36 10.39
C GLY A 24 -6.61 12.91 10.91
N GLU A 25 -6.57 11.75 11.59
CA GLU A 25 -5.36 11.14 12.12
C GLU A 25 -4.42 10.69 11.01
N PHE A 26 -4.99 10.19 9.90
CA PHE A 26 -4.23 9.84 8.71
C PHE A 26 -3.58 11.07 8.06
N ASP A 27 -4.33 12.16 7.88
CA ASP A 27 -3.80 13.42 7.35
C ASP A 27 -2.69 13.99 8.24
N GLU A 28 -2.83 13.92 9.57
CA GLU A 28 -1.77 14.31 10.51
C GLU A 28 -0.52 13.42 10.36
N ALA A 29 -0.70 12.10 10.25
CA ALA A 29 0.41 11.17 10.06
C ALA A 29 1.16 11.43 8.73
N LEU A 30 0.45 11.79 7.67
CA LEU A 30 1.06 12.11 6.37
C LEU A 30 1.99 13.33 6.40
N LYS A 31 1.83 14.25 7.37
CA LYS A 31 2.74 15.40 7.53
C LYS A 31 4.16 14.99 7.90
N MET A 32 4.35 13.78 8.42
CA MET A 32 5.68 13.25 8.75
C MET A 32 6.52 12.92 7.51
N PHE A 33 5.93 12.87 6.31
CA PHE A 33 6.61 12.60 5.03
C PHE A 33 6.92 13.88 4.23
N SER A 34 7.22 14.97 4.93
CA SER A 34 7.38 16.30 4.33
C SER A 34 8.66 16.44 3.48
N ASP A 35 9.74 15.75 3.84
CA ASP A 35 10.98 15.77 3.06
C ASP A 35 11.00 14.72 1.94
N GLU A 36 11.72 15.03 0.86
CA GLU A 36 11.79 14.16 -0.32
C GLU A 36 12.41 12.78 -0.04
N PRO A 37 13.54 12.66 0.69
CA PRO A 37 14.09 11.35 1.06
C PRO A 37 13.10 10.45 1.80
N THR A 38 12.48 10.95 2.87
CA THR A 38 11.49 10.20 3.66
C THR A 38 10.31 9.76 2.81
N ARG A 39 9.77 10.67 1.98
CA ARG A 39 8.67 10.36 1.08
C ARG A 39 9.05 9.31 0.04
N ARG A 40 10.26 9.38 -0.52
CA ARG A 40 10.75 8.39 -1.50
C ARG A 40 10.87 7.00 -0.88
N SER A 41 11.52 6.89 0.28
CA SER A 41 11.69 5.61 0.97
C SER A 41 10.34 5.01 1.41
N ALA A 42 9.41 5.85 1.87
CA ALA A 42 8.05 5.40 2.18
C ALA A 42 7.32 4.86 0.94
N MET A 43 7.44 5.54 -0.20
CA MET A 43 6.86 5.07 -1.46
C MET A 43 7.48 3.75 -1.94
N GLU A 44 8.80 3.59 -1.83
CA GLU A 44 9.48 2.33 -2.16
C GLU A 44 8.94 1.17 -1.32
N LEU A 45 8.79 1.38 -0.01
CA LEU A 45 8.21 0.39 0.89
C LEU A 45 6.74 0.06 0.57
N LEU A 46 5.90 1.08 0.37
CA LEU A 46 4.47 0.89 0.04
C LEU A 46 4.26 0.17 -1.30
N VAL A 47 5.11 0.44 -2.29
CA VAL A 47 5.11 -0.27 -3.57
C VAL A 47 5.49 -1.73 -3.38
N ALA A 48 6.54 -2.01 -2.59
CA ALA A 48 6.96 -3.37 -2.30
C ALA A 48 5.88 -4.17 -1.54
N ILE A 49 5.26 -3.56 -0.51
CA ILE A 49 4.14 -4.14 0.23
C ILE A 49 2.98 -4.44 -0.71
N SER A 50 2.58 -3.46 -1.52
CA SER A 50 1.44 -3.62 -2.45
C SER A 50 1.72 -4.73 -3.48
N ALA A 51 2.92 -4.78 -4.06
CA ALA A 51 3.32 -5.83 -4.99
C ALA A 51 3.27 -7.23 -4.35
N PHE A 52 3.81 -7.35 -3.14
CA PHE A 52 3.85 -8.61 -2.40
C PHE A 52 2.45 -9.09 -2.05
N VAL A 53 1.64 -8.22 -1.42
CA VAL A 53 0.30 -8.60 -0.94
C VAL A 53 -0.64 -8.89 -2.11
N SER A 54 -0.59 -8.13 -3.20
CA SER A 54 -1.36 -8.46 -4.40
C SER A 54 -0.96 -9.82 -4.98
N ALA A 55 0.34 -10.16 -4.97
CA ALA A 55 0.79 -11.47 -5.43
C ALA A 55 0.35 -12.61 -4.50
N ASP A 56 0.35 -12.39 -3.19
CA ASP A 56 -0.13 -13.36 -2.20
C ASP A 56 -1.63 -13.62 -2.36
N ILE A 57 -2.45 -12.56 -2.45
CA ILE A 57 -3.91 -12.68 -2.65
C ILE A 57 -4.23 -13.43 -3.95
N CYS A 58 -3.49 -13.15 -5.03
CA CYS A 58 -3.70 -13.79 -6.34
C CYS A 58 -2.98 -15.14 -6.50
N ALA A 59 -2.31 -15.66 -5.46
CA ALA A 59 -1.51 -16.88 -5.49
C ALA A 59 -0.45 -16.90 -6.62
N GLY A 60 0.20 -15.77 -6.86
CA GLY A 60 1.19 -15.58 -7.91
C GLY A 60 1.08 -14.20 -8.57
N ARG A 61 1.68 -14.04 -9.75
CA ARG A 61 1.60 -12.77 -10.49
C ARG A 61 0.13 -12.50 -10.91
N PRO A 62 -0.51 -11.40 -10.48
CA PRO A 62 -1.88 -11.09 -10.87
C PRO A 62 -2.02 -10.91 -12.38
N SER A 63 -3.07 -11.49 -12.96
CA SER A 63 -3.51 -11.21 -14.33
C SER A 63 -4.17 -9.83 -14.43
N PRO A 64 -4.30 -9.24 -15.63
CA PRO A 64 -4.99 -7.96 -15.79
C PRO A 64 -6.42 -7.96 -15.22
N GLN A 65 -7.14 -9.08 -15.36
CA GLN A 65 -8.48 -9.22 -14.80
C GLN A 65 -8.46 -9.20 -13.26
N GLN A 66 -7.53 -9.92 -12.63
CA GLN A 66 -7.38 -9.91 -11.17
C GLN A 66 -6.98 -8.53 -10.65
N VAL A 67 -6.17 -7.77 -11.41
CA VAL A 67 -5.85 -6.37 -11.06
C VAL A 67 -7.10 -5.50 -11.08
N GLN A 68 -7.96 -5.67 -12.09
CA GLN A 68 -9.22 -4.94 -12.18
C GLN A 68 -10.19 -5.30 -11.04
N GLU A 69 -10.29 -6.58 -10.70
CA GLU A 69 -11.10 -7.07 -9.58
C GLU A 69 -10.61 -6.52 -8.24
N LEU A 70 -9.30 -6.60 -7.96
CA LEU A 70 -8.69 -6.01 -6.77
C LEU A 70 -8.90 -4.50 -6.71
N ALA A 71 -8.76 -3.79 -7.84
CA ALA A 71 -8.97 -2.35 -7.89
C ALA A 71 -10.40 -1.95 -7.57
N ALA A 72 -11.38 -2.74 -8.04
CA ALA A 72 -12.79 -2.53 -7.71
C ALA A 72 -13.07 -2.76 -6.22
N GLU A 73 -12.56 -3.86 -5.65
CA GLU A 73 -12.71 -4.17 -4.22
C GLU A 73 -12.10 -3.10 -3.33
N VAL A 74 -10.88 -2.64 -3.64
CA VAL A 74 -10.21 -1.56 -2.90
C VAL A 74 -11.00 -0.25 -3.04
N ALA A 75 -11.45 0.12 -4.24
CA ALA A 75 -12.21 1.36 -4.42
C ALA A 75 -13.55 1.35 -3.67
N GLU A 76 -14.22 0.20 -3.61
CA GLU A 76 -15.45 0.04 -2.83
C GLU A 76 -15.17 0.12 -1.31
N ALA A 77 -14.15 -0.59 -0.84
CA ALA A 77 -13.76 -0.61 0.58
C ALA A 77 -13.29 0.76 1.07
N GLU A 78 -12.61 1.52 0.21
CA GLU A 78 -11.94 2.77 0.55
C GLU A 78 -12.71 4.02 0.09
N ALA A 79 -14.03 3.90 -0.11
CA ALA A 79 -14.93 5.01 -0.48
C ALA A 79 -14.97 6.17 0.53
N TRP A 80 -14.41 5.98 1.72
CA TRP A 80 -14.19 7.06 2.69
C TRP A 80 -13.05 8.01 2.28
N SER A 81 -12.15 7.53 1.43
CA SER A 81 -11.09 8.33 0.80
C SER A 81 -11.55 8.89 -0.55
N SER A 82 -10.79 9.81 -1.13
CA SER A 82 -11.08 10.37 -2.46
C SER A 82 -10.56 9.49 -3.62
N VAL A 83 -10.09 8.28 -3.33
CA VAL A 83 -9.47 7.39 -4.32
C VAL A 83 -10.52 6.77 -5.24
N THR A 84 -10.25 6.78 -6.54
CA THR A 84 -11.10 6.15 -7.56
C THR A 84 -10.57 4.78 -8.00
N GLY A 85 -11.45 3.89 -8.45
CA GLY A 85 -11.03 2.57 -8.98
C GLY A 85 -10.06 2.66 -10.14
N GLY A 86 -10.18 3.68 -11.01
CA GLY A 86 -9.22 3.91 -12.09
C GLY A 86 -7.82 4.28 -11.59
N GLU A 87 -7.73 5.06 -10.50
CA GLU A 87 -6.43 5.36 -9.87
C GLU A 87 -5.82 4.12 -9.23
N VAL A 88 -6.62 3.31 -8.53
CA VAL A 88 -6.15 2.05 -7.94
C VAL A 88 -5.66 1.08 -9.00
N GLU A 89 -6.42 0.87 -10.07
CA GLU A 89 -6.05 -0.01 -11.18
C GLU A 89 -4.75 0.45 -11.83
N ALA A 90 -4.62 1.76 -12.07
CA ALA A 90 -3.42 2.33 -12.67
C ALA A 90 -2.20 2.18 -11.76
N PHE A 91 -2.36 2.37 -10.45
CA PHE A 91 -1.33 2.15 -9.44
C PHE A 91 -0.89 0.68 -9.40
N LEU A 92 -1.82 -0.26 -9.20
CA LEU A 92 -1.53 -1.70 -9.11
C LEU A 92 -0.88 -2.19 -10.41
N SER A 93 -1.39 -1.76 -11.56
CA SER A 93 -0.79 -2.07 -12.86
C SER A 93 0.64 -1.55 -12.98
N ALA A 94 0.92 -0.33 -12.52
CA ALA A 94 2.27 0.22 -12.56
C ALA A 94 3.23 -0.55 -11.63
N VAL A 95 2.80 -0.83 -10.40
CA VAL A 95 3.54 -1.61 -9.41
C VAL A 95 3.89 -3.01 -9.95
N LEU A 96 2.92 -3.75 -10.46
CA LEU A 96 3.08 -5.13 -10.94
C LEU A 96 3.82 -5.25 -12.28
N THR A 97 4.01 -4.13 -12.98
CA THR A 97 4.80 -4.07 -14.23
C THR A 97 6.14 -3.36 -14.07
N GLY A 98 6.46 -2.87 -12.87
CA GLY A 98 7.68 -2.10 -12.62
C GLY A 98 7.74 -0.76 -13.36
N ARG A 99 6.58 -0.19 -13.72
CA ARG A 99 6.51 1.11 -14.41
C ARG A 99 6.61 2.27 -13.40
N PRO A 100 7.28 3.38 -13.76
CA PRO A 100 7.34 4.56 -12.90
C PRO A 100 5.96 5.16 -12.63
N LEU A 101 5.67 5.48 -11.37
CA LEU A 101 4.40 6.11 -10.96
C LEU A 101 4.28 7.58 -11.40
N SER A 102 5.40 8.24 -11.70
CA SER A 102 5.46 9.67 -12.06
C SER A 102 4.73 10.05 -13.36
N GLY A 103 4.38 9.05 -14.20
CA GLY A 103 3.58 9.24 -15.41
C GLY A 103 2.14 8.79 -15.30
N VAL A 104 1.72 8.30 -14.12
CA VAL A 104 0.42 7.64 -13.89
C VAL A 104 -0.48 8.48 -12.98
N LEU A 105 0.10 9.17 -11.98
CA LEU A 105 -0.66 9.90 -10.95
C LEU A 105 0.01 11.23 -10.58
N PRO A 106 -0.77 12.26 -10.16
CA PRO A 106 -0.22 13.45 -9.52
C PRO A 106 0.57 13.08 -8.26
N ALA A 107 1.73 13.70 -8.04
CA ALA A 107 2.69 13.28 -6.99
C ALA A 107 2.11 13.31 -5.56
N VAL A 108 1.25 14.28 -5.23
CA VAL A 108 0.59 14.36 -3.91
C VAL A 108 -0.46 13.26 -3.76
N SER A 109 -1.27 13.03 -4.81
CA SER A 109 -2.26 11.96 -4.84
C SER A 109 -1.62 10.56 -4.78
N ALA A 110 -0.41 10.40 -5.31
CA ALA A 110 0.30 9.12 -5.34
C ALA A 110 0.65 8.59 -3.95
N VAL A 111 1.00 9.47 -2.99
CA VAL A 111 1.33 9.06 -1.62
C VAL A 111 0.08 8.59 -0.88
N VAL A 112 -0.98 9.41 -0.89
CA VAL A 112 -2.27 9.05 -0.28
C VAL A 112 -2.78 7.74 -0.87
N LEU A 113 -2.77 7.62 -2.19
CA LEU A 113 -3.20 6.41 -2.88
C LEU A 113 -2.39 5.18 -2.46
N ALA A 114 -1.06 5.28 -2.39
CA ALA A 114 -0.21 4.15 -2.04
C ALA A 114 -0.52 3.63 -0.62
N PHE A 115 -0.76 4.53 0.34
CA PHE A 115 -1.17 4.15 1.69
C PHE A 115 -2.55 3.51 1.73
N VAL A 116 -3.54 4.10 1.05
CA VAL A 116 -4.91 3.58 0.99
C VAL A 116 -4.93 2.19 0.35
N VAL A 117 -4.25 2.02 -0.78
CA VAL A 117 -4.16 0.72 -1.48
C VAL A 117 -3.45 -0.32 -0.60
N ALA A 118 -2.29 0.01 -0.02
CA ALA A 118 -1.57 -0.93 0.84
C ALA A 118 -2.38 -1.32 2.08
N ALA A 119 -3.03 -0.36 2.75
CA ALA A 119 -3.90 -0.60 3.90
C ALA A 119 -5.08 -1.50 3.56
N SER A 120 -5.71 -1.27 2.39
CA SER A 120 -6.84 -2.07 1.92
C SER A 120 -6.40 -3.49 1.59
N LEU A 121 -5.31 -3.67 0.84
CA LEU A 121 -4.73 -4.98 0.53
C LEU A 121 -4.37 -5.78 1.78
N LEU A 122 -3.69 -5.15 2.74
CA LEU A 122 -3.36 -5.76 4.04
C LEU A 122 -4.63 -6.19 4.80
N SER A 123 -5.73 -5.45 4.63
CA SER A 123 -7.01 -5.73 5.26
C SER A 123 -7.76 -6.87 4.57
N LEU A 124 -7.71 -6.96 3.23
CA LEU A 124 -8.41 -7.95 2.40
C LEU A 124 -7.93 -9.38 2.62
N ARG A 125 -6.63 -9.60 2.91
CA ARG A 125 -6.10 -10.95 3.13
C ARG A 125 -6.80 -11.63 4.32
N PRO A 126 -7.42 -12.83 4.15
CA PRO A 126 -8.04 -13.57 5.25
C PRO A 126 -7.03 -13.85 6.36
N LYS A 127 -7.37 -13.54 7.61
CA LYS A 127 -6.47 -13.68 8.76
C LYS A 127 -6.86 -14.89 9.59
N ASP A 128 -5.87 -15.57 10.17
CA ASP A 128 -6.11 -16.61 11.14
C ASP A 128 -6.69 -16.00 12.44
N GLU A 129 -7.34 -16.83 13.27
CA GLU A 129 -7.94 -16.36 14.52
C GLU A 129 -6.87 -15.74 15.43
N GLY A 130 -7.06 -14.47 15.80
CA GLY A 130 -6.11 -13.70 16.59
C GLY A 130 -5.02 -12.98 15.79
N GLU A 131 -4.93 -13.18 14.48
CA GLU A 131 -4.04 -12.40 13.60
C GLU A 131 -4.71 -11.11 13.13
N TRP A 132 -3.94 -10.02 13.16
CA TRP A 132 -4.32 -8.71 12.66
C TRP A 132 -3.47 -8.32 11.46
N TRP A 133 -3.83 -7.23 10.78
CA TRP A 133 -3.11 -6.74 9.60
C TRP A 133 -1.62 -6.47 9.89
N PHE A 134 -1.25 -6.06 11.11
CA PHE A 134 0.14 -5.80 11.47
C PHE A 134 0.97 -7.08 11.60
N ASN A 135 0.38 -8.20 12.07
CA ASN A 135 1.08 -9.49 12.10
C ASN A 135 1.42 -9.99 10.69
N TYR A 136 0.53 -9.70 9.74
CA TYR A 136 0.78 -10.02 8.35
C TYR A 136 1.79 -9.06 7.72
N LEU A 137 1.74 -7.77 8.05
CA LEU A 137 2.73 -6.79 7.62
C LEU A 137 4.15 -7.20 8.07
N ASP A 138 4.34 -7.68 9.30
CA ASP A 138 5.64 -8.19 9.78
C ASP A 138 6.18 -9.31 8.86
N LYS A 139 5.31 -10.23 8.41
CA LYS A 139 5.68 -11.32 7.49
C LYS A 139 6.05 -10.78 6.11
N VAL A 140 5.30 -9.79 5.62
CA VAL A 140 5.54 -9.13 4.32
C VAL A 140 6.88 -8.39 4.32
N GLU A 141 7.16 -7.58 5.36
CA GLU A 141 8.41 -6.83 5.51
C GLU A 141 9.61 -7.77 5.60
N ALA A 142 9.53 -8.83 6.43
CA ALA A 142 10.58 -9.84 6.50
C ALA A 142 10.86 -10.52 5.15
N ALA A 143 9.81 -10.80 4.35
CA ALA A 143 9.97 -11.38 3.03
C ALA A 143 10.58 -10.40 2.01
N ILE A 144 10.21 -9.11 2.08
CA ILE A 144 10.79 -8.03 1.26
C ILE A 144 12.29 -7.86 1.57
N GLU A 145 12.67 -7.93 2.84
CA GLU A 145 14.07 -7.88 3.25
C GLU A 145 14.86 -9.09 2.73
N ALA A 146 14.31 -10.30 2.88
CA ALA A 146 14.95 -11.53 2.43
C ALA A 146 15.11 -11.63 0.90
N ALA A 147 14.25 -10.96 0.12
CA ALA A 147 14.26 -11.01 -1.33
C ALA A 147 15.33 -10.10 -1.99
N GLY A 148 16.08 -9.30 -1.22
CA GLY A 148 17.18 -8.51 -1.79
C GLY A 148 18.17 -8.04 -0.77
#